data_AF-A0A6L9ZJT9-F1
#
_entry.id   AF-A0A6L9ZJT9-F1
#
_cell.length_a   1.000
_cell.length_b   1.000
_cell.length_c   1.000
_cell.angle_alpha   90.00
_cell.angle_beta   90.00
_cell.angle_gamma   90.00
#
_symmetry.space_group_name_H-M   'P 1'
#
loop_
_entity.id
_entity.type
_entity.pdbx_description
1 polymer ?
#
loop_
_entity_poly.entity_id
_entity_poly.type
_entity_poly.pdbx_seq_one_letter_code
_entity_poly.pdbx_strand_id
1 'polypeptide(L)'
;MLNPIQQFSWQKILSTLLSFLLAIFLLLLIATPTALASLNDDRFDGNIFALYAGNGSLVPARVTLKESLKGSKPALLVFFLDDSKDCKQFSTVVSQLQAFYGRAASFIPVNVDAIITPITDDSTKSAYYYEGFVPQTVLIDQEGKVVLNAKGQVAFEKVDDAFREVFDLLPRSESVELKRRMVNEVNVELSN
;
A
#
# COMPACT_ATOMS: atom_id res chain seq x y z
N MET A 1 5.58 -62.75 26.97
CA MET A 1 6.00 -62.84 25.54
C MET A 1 4.76 -62.59 24.69
N LEU A 2 4.68 -61.44 24.02
CA LEU A 2 3.55 -61.13 23.12
C LEU A 2 3.68 -61.96 21.84
N ASN A 3 2.58 -62.56 21.42
CA ASN A 3 2.49 -63.50 20.30
C ASN A 3 2.85 -62.78 18.97
N PRO A 4 3.76 -63.29 18.11
CA PRO A 4 4.19 -62.60 16.88
C PRO A 4 3.04 -62.28 15.89
N ILE A 5 1.92 -62.99 15.99
CA ILE A 5 0.70 -62.76 15.21
C ILE A 5 -0.02 -61.47 15.66
N GLN A 6 0.07 -61.09 16.94
CA GLN A 6 -0.52 -59.85 17.45
C GLN A 6 0.29 -58.62 17.01
N GLN A 7 1.62 -58.66 17.04
CA GLN A 7 2.46 -57.51 16.66
C GLN A 7 2.23 -57.05 15.21
N PHE A 8 1.94 -57.99 14.29
CA PHE A 8 1.68 -57.69 12.88
C PHE A 8 0.32 -57.01 12.63
N SER A 9 -0.68 -57.22 13.50
CA SER A 9 -1.99 -56.58 13.40
C SER A 9 -1.97 -55.13 13.87
N TRP A 10 -1.28 -54.85 14.98
CA TRP A 10 -1.18 -53.50 15.54
C TRP A 10 -0.44 -52.53 14.61
N GLN A 11 0.66 -52.96 13.99
CA GLN A 11 1.40 -52.13 13.03
C GLN A 11 0.54 -51.75 11.81
N LYS A 12 -0.29 -52.68 11.31
CA LYS A 12 -1.22 -52.40 10.21
C LYS A 12 -2.33 -51.44 10.62
N ILE A 13 -2.91 -51.62 11.81
CA ILE A 13 -3.95 -50.73 12.35
C ILE A 13 -3.40 -49.31 12.56
N LEU A 14 -2.18 -49.18 13.10
CA LEU A 14 -1.48 -47.91 13.25
C LEU A 14 -1.18 -47.27 11.89
N SER A 15 -0.73 -48.05 10.91
CA SER A 15 -0.47 -47.56 9.55
C SER A 15 -1.74 -47.09 8.83
N THR A 16 -2.86 -47.80 8.98
CA THR A 16 -4.13 -47.39 8.36
C THR A 16 -4.71 -46.17 9.04
N LEU A 17 -4.63 -46.06 10.37
CA LEU A 17 -5.02 -44.87 11.11
C LEU A 17 -4.18 -43.65 10.70
N LEU A 18 -2.86 -43.82 10.60
CA LEU A 18 -1.97 -42.74 10.18
C LEU A 18 -2.26 -42.31 8.74
N SER A 19 -2.51 -43.26 7.84
CA SER A 19 -2.88 -42.98 6.45
C SER A 19 -4.22 -42.24 6.35
N PHE A 20 -5.19 -42.62 7.17
CA PHE A 20 -6.50 -41.96 7.24
C PHE A 20 -6.37 -40.54 7.82
N LEU A 21 -5.57 -40.36 8.86
CA LEU A 21 -5.30 -39.06 9.47
C LEU A 21 -4.55 -38.13 8.51
N LEU A 22 -3.60 -38.68 7.75
CA LEU A 22 -2.91 -37.96 6.67
C LEU A 22 -3.88 -37.59 5.54
N ALA A 23 -4.78 -38.49 5.14
CA ALA A 23 -5.79 -38.20 4.13
C ALA A 23 -6.73 -37.07 4.57
N ILE A 24 -7.20 -37.10 5.84
CA ILE A 24 -8.00 -36.02 6.41
C ILE A 24 -7.20 -34.70 6.44
N PHE A 25 -5.94 -34.74 6.86
CA PHE A 25 -5.08 -33.55 6.90
C PHE A 25 -4.91 -32.94 5.51
N LEU A 26 -4.66 -33.76 4.48
CA LEU A 26 -4.57 -33.30 3.09
C LEU A 26 -5.90 -32.73 2.58
N LEU A 27 -7.03 -33.33 2.97
CA LEU A 27 -8.36 -32.85 2.60
C LEU A 27 -8.66 -31.48 3.25
N LEU A 28 -8.22 -31.28 4.49
CA LEU A 28 -8.31 -29.99 5.19
C LEU A 28 -7.44 -28.91 4.54
N LEU A 29 -6.27 -29.26 3.99
CA LEU A 29 -5.42 -28.32 3.25
C LEU A 29 -6.04 -27.86 1.92
N ILE A 30 -6.84 -28.71 1.25
CA ILE A 30 -7.56 -28.33 0.02
C ILE A 30 -8.81 -27.50 0.34
N ALA A 31 -9.40 -27.71 1.52
CA ALA A 31 -10.59 -27.00 1.97
C ALA A 31 -10.31 -25.59 2.54
N THR A 32 -9.05 -25.15 2.64
CA THR A 32 -8.75 -23.78 3.05
C THR A 32 -9.20 -22.80 1.96
N PRO A 33 -10.00 -21.78 2.27
CA PRO A 33 -10.37 -20.76 1.30
C PRO A 33 -9.10 -20.07 0.77
N THR A 34 -9.08 -19.73 -0.51
CA THR A 34 -8.05 -18.85 -1.07
C THR A 34 -8.00 -17.55 -0.28
N ALA A 35 -6.80 -17.00 -0.07
CA ALA A 35 -6.65 -15.70 0.59
C ALA A 35 -7.60 -14.68 -0.05
N LEU A 36 -8.54 -14.16 0.73
CA LEU A 36 -9.59 -13.24 0.29
C LEU A 36 -9.07 -11.80 0.27
N ALA A 37 -7.96 -11.56 -0.41
CA ALA A 37 -7.48 -10.21 -0.67
C ALA A 37 -8.07 -9.71 -1.99
N SER A 38 -8.67 -8.53 -1.97
CA SER A 38 -9.36 -7.98 -3.13
C SER A 38 -9.11 -6.49 -3.24
N LEU A 39 -8.62 -6.06 -4.40
CA LEU A 39 -8.39 -4.66 -4.69
C LEU A 39 -9.71 -3.87 -4.82
N ASN A 40 -10.80 -4.55 -5.17
CA ASN A 40 -12.06 -3.95 -5.62
C ASN A 40 -13.17 -3.97 -4.57
N ASP A 41 -12.84 -4.19 -3.30
CA ASP A 41 -13.78 -4.11 -2.18
C ASP A 41 -13.22 -3.34 -0.98
N ASP A 42 -14.10 -3.05 -0.02
CA ASP A 42 -13.80 -2.33 1.22
C ASP A 42 -13.48 -3.29 2.39
N ARG A 43 -12.83 -4.44 2.11
CA ARG A 43 -12.38 -5.37 3.17
C ARG A 43 -10.96 -5.05 3.60
N PHE A 44 -10.67 -5.20 4.88
CA PHE A 44 -9.29 -5.08 5.37
C PHE A 44 -8.48 -6.33 4.98
N ASP A 45 -7.49 -6.15 4.09
CA ASP A 45 -6.61 -7.22 3.62
C ASP A 45 -5.21 -7.16 4.27
N GLY A 46 -4.92 -6.06 4.97
CA GLY A 46 -3.60 -5.66 5.45
C GLY A 46 -3.21 -4.30 4.89
N ASN A 47 -1.93 -3.92 5.05
CA ASN A 47 -1.51 -2.59 4.63
C ASN A 47 -1.50 -2.44 3.09
N ILE A 48 -2.22 -1.44 2.57
CA ILE A 48 -2.42 -1.29 1.13
C ILE A 48 -1.14 -0.98 0.35
N PHE A 49 -0.17 -0.30 0.96
CA PHE A 49 1.10 0.00 0.29
C PHE A 49 2.02 -1.21 0.21
N ALA A 50 1.97 -2.08 1.23
CA ALA A 50 2.69 -3.35 1.21
C ALA A 50 2.09 -4.34 0.19
N LEU A 51 0.76 -4.40 0.11
CA LEU A 51 0.05 -5.38 -0.72
C LEU A 51 -0.14 -4.95 -2.18
N TYR A 52 -0.58 -3.71 -2.40
CA TYR A 52 -1.07 -3.27 -3.70
C TYR A 52 -0.13 -2.28 -4.39
N ALA A 53 0.58 -1.43 -3.64
CA ALA A 53 1.45 -0.43 -4.24
C ALA A 53 2.78 -0.99 -4.79
N GLY A 54 3.12 -2.24 -4.49
CA GLY A 54 4.40 -2.85 -4.90
C GLY A 54 5.63 -2.20 -4.26
N ASN A 55 5.43 -1.33 -3.25
CA ASN A 55 6.50 -0.75 -2.45
C ASN A 55 6.11 -0.65 -0.97
N GLY A 56 6.29 -1.76 -0.25
CA GLY A 56 6.06 -1.81 1.19
C GLY A 56 6.94 -0.88 2.02
N SER A 57 8.02 -0.31 1.45
CA SER A 57 8.89 0.63 2.18
C SER A 57 8.30 2.03 2.33
N LEU A 58 7.12 2.29 1.74
CA LEU A 58 6.34 3.50 1.96
C LEU A 58 5.71 3.53 3.36
N VAL A 59 5.43 2.36 3.96
CA VAL A 59 4.79 2.26 5.28
C VAL A 59 5.67 1.47 6.25
N PRO A 60 6.01 2.02 7.43
CA PRO A 60 5.67 3.38 7.88
C PRO A 60 6.46 4.45 7.10
N ALA A 61 5.94 5.68 7.11
CA ALA A 61 6.66 6.83 6.55
C ALA A 61 8.03 6.98 7.22
N ARG A 62 9.08 7.20 6.42
CA ARG A 62 10.47 7.28 6.93
C ARG A 62 10.78 8.59 7.66
N VAL A 63 10.01 9.64 7.36
CA VAL A 63 10.17 10.99 7.92
C VAL A 63 8.80 11.59 8.19
N THR A 64 8.75 12.47 9.17
CA THR A 64 7.57 13.29 9.48
C THR A 64 7.50 14.53 8.57
N LEU A 65 6.33 15.17 8.48
CA LEU A 65 6.18 16.41 7.72
C LEU A 65 7.12 17.49 8.26
N LYS A 66 7.19 17.66 9.58
CA LYS A 66 8.11 18.58 10.26
C LYS A 66 9.57 18.36 9.85
N GLU A 67 10.03 17.11 9.77
CA GLU A 67 11.40 16.79 9.34
C GLU A 67 11.63 17.11 7.85
N SER A 68 10.65 16.83 7.00
CA SER A 68 10.72 17.17 5.57
C SER A 68 10.86 18.68 5.36
N LEU A 69 10.01 19.47 6.02
CA LEU A 69 10.02 20.93 5.93
C LEU A 69 11.30 21.53 6.51
N LYS A 70 11.82 20.98 7.63
CA LYS A 70 13.11 21.40 8.20
C LYS A 70 14.27 21.18 7.21
N GLY A 71 14.17 20.16 6.37
CA GLY A 71 15.14 19.87 5.31
C GLY A 71 14.87 20.59 3.99
N SER A 72 13.92 21.53 3.93
CA SER A 72 13.46 22.18 2.69
C SER A 72 13.13 21.18 1.58
N LYS A 73 12.56 20.04 1.95
CA LYS A 73 12.20 18.96 1.04
C LYS A 73 10.68 18.93 0.87
N PRO A 74 10.14 18.99 -0.36
CA PRO A 74 8.70 18.92 -0.58
C PRO A 74 8.12 17.65 -0.01
N ALA A 75 6.88 17.70 0.44
CA ALA A 75 6.19 16.58 1.04
C ALA A 75 4.88 16.28 0.33
N LEU A 76 4.69 15.02 -0.05
CA LEU A 76 3.40 14.50 -0.50
C LEU A 76 2.77 13.70 0.64
N LEU A 77 1.75 14.28 1.25
CA LEU A 77 0.88 13.58 2.18
C LEU A 77 -0.15 12.77 1.41
N VAL A 78 -0.33 11.52 1.79
CA VAL A 78 -1.40 10.66 1.25
C VAL A 78 -2.19 10.11 2.43
N PHE A 79 -3.39 10.64 2.64
CA PHE A 79 -4.30 10.14 3.66
C PHE A 79 -5.08 8.95 3.11
N PHE A 80 -5.09 7.85 3.84
CA PHE A 80 -5.67 6.60 3.39
C PHE A 80 -6.31 5.79 4.52
N LEU A 81 -7.14 4.82 4.12
CA LEU A 81 -7.62 3.72 4.94
C LEU A 81 -7.23 2.41 4.28
N ASP A 82 -6.95 1.39 5.09
CA ASP A 82 -6.52 0.08 4.58
C ASP A 82 -7.69 -0.78 4.06
N ASP A 83 -8.90 -0.48 4.50
CA ASP A 83 -10.16 -1.12 4.13
C ASP A 83 -10.98 -0.27 3.14
N SER A 84 -10.37 0.70 2.46
CA SER A 84 -11.03 1.50 1.42
C SER A 84 -10.59 1.03 0.03
N LYS A 85 -11.54 0.58 -0.79
CA LYS A 85 -11.34 0.22 -2.20
C LYS A 85 -10.63 1.33 -2.97
N ASP A 86 -11.10 2.56 -2.80
CA ASP A 86 -10.54 3.71 -3.52
C ASP A 86 -9.09 3.97 -3.10
N CYS A 87 -8.75 3.78 -1.82
CA CYS A 87 -7.37 3.86 -1.34
C CYS A 87 -6.51 2.72 -1.89
N LYS A 88 -7.02 1.49 -1.90
CA LYS A 88 -6.33 0.31 -2.48
C LYS A 88 -5.95 0.56 -3.94
N GLN A 89 -6.92 0.99 -4.77
CA GLN A 89 -6.72 1.29 -6.18
C GLN A 89 -5.73 2.46 -6.38
N PHE A 90 -5.86 3.52 -5.59
CA PHE A 90 -4.99 4.70 -5.69
C PHE A 90 -3.54 4.44 -5.25
N SER A 91 -3.29 3.43 -4.41
CA SER A 91 -1.95 3.10 -3.90
C SER A 91 -0.92 2.84 -5.02
N THR A 92 -1.36 2.30 -6.16
CA THR A 92 -0.53 2.09 -7.36
C THR A 92 -0.03 3.40 -7.95
N VAL A 93 -0.89 4.43 -8.02
CA VAL A 93 -0.52 5.76 -8.52
C VAL A 93 0.54 6.40 -7.61
N VAL A 94 0.37 6.28 -6.30
CA VAL A 94 1.33 6.81 -5.31
C VAL A 94 2.71 6.16 -5.46
N SER A 95 2.77 4.84 -5.65
CA SER A 95 4.03 4.13 -5.89
C SER A 95 4.70 4.56 -7.19
N GLN A 96 3.92 4.77 -8.25
CA GLN A 96 4.45 5.28 -9.52
C GLN A 96 5.07 6.66 -9.36
N LEU A 97 4.39 7.58 -8.66
CA LEU A 97 4.89 8.92 -8.33
C LEU A 97 6.17 8.85 -7.47
N GLN A 98 6.18 7.99 -6.45
CA GLN A 98 7.34 7.81 -5.58
C GLN A 98 8.56 7.30 -6.36
N ALA A 99 8.37 6.45 -7.36
CA ALA A 99 9.47 5.99 -8.19
C ALA A 99 10.15 7.12 -8.98
N PHE A 100 9.42 8.18 -9.34
CA PHE A 100 9.98 9.37 -9.99
C PHE A 100 10.52 10.39 -8.99
N TYR A 101 9.74 10.70 -7.95
CA TYR A 101 10.00 11.83 -7.07
C TYR A 101 10.56 11.46 -5.70
N GLY A 102 10.52 10.20 -5.26
CA GLY A 102 10.81 9.79 -3.89
C GLY A 102 12.25 10.07 -3.40
N ARG A 103 13.18 10.36 -4.33
CA ARG A 103 14.51 10.88 -3.97
C ARG A 103 14.46 12.35 -3.61
N ALA A 104 13.71 13.15 -4.38
CA ALA A 104 13.64 14.61 -4.27
C ALA A 104 12.52 15.12 -3.35
N ALA A 105 11.45 14.35 -3.15
CA ALA A 105 10.33 14.65 -2.25
C ALA A 105 10.16 13.56 -1.18
N SER A 106 9.54 13.91 -0.06
CA SER A 106 9.14 12.98 0.99
C SER A 106 7.72 12.49 0.73
N PHE A 107 7.54 11.18 0.62
CA PHE A 107 6.22 10.57 0.53
C PHE A 107 5.82 10.11 1.93
N ILE A 108 4.72 10.65 2.43
CA ILE A 108 4.27 10.46 3.81
C ILE A 108 2.84 9.92 3.76
N PRO A 109 2.66 8.59 3.63
CA PRO A 109 1.36 7.98 3.79
C PRO A 109 0.91 8.09 5.25
N VAL A 110 -0.35 8.51 5.45
CA VAL A 110 -0.96 8.72 6.76
C VAL A 110 -2.24 7.89 6.83
N ASN A 111 -2.22 6.81 7.61
CA ASN A 111 -3.44 6.08 7.91
C ASN A 111 -4.29 6.97 8.83
N VAL A 112 -5.51 7.29 8.41
CA VAL A 112 -6.38 8.22 9.16
C VAL A 112 -6.88 7.63 10.49
N ASP A 113 -6.95 6.31 10.63
CA ASP A 113 -7.28 5.66 11.91
C ASP A 113 -6.19 5.89 12.97
N ALA A 114 -4.95 6.18 12.54
CA ALA A 114 -3.86 6.52 13.43
C ALA A 114 -3.87 7.99 13.88
N ILE A 115 -4.76 8.84 13.33
CA ILE A 115 -4.86 10.24 13.70
C ILE A 115 -5.68 10.37 14.99
N ILE A 116 -4.97 10.50 16.13
CA ILE A 116 -5.60 10.65 17.46
C ILE A 116 -6.29 12.01 17.62
N THR A 117 -5.74 13.07 17.02
CA THR A 117 -6.26 14.44 17.13
C THR A 117 -6.33 15.08 15.75
N PRO A 118 -7.49 15.02 15.06
CA PRO A 118 -7.62 15.53 13.70
C PRO A 118 -7.63 17.05 13.63
N ILE A 119 -7.92 17.75 14.73
CA ILE A 119 -7.95 19.21 14.79
C ILE A 119 -6.66 19.70 15.43
N THR A 120 -5.82 20.37 14.65
CA THR A 120 -4.60 21.01 15.14
C THR A 120 -4.32 22.24 14.30
N ASP A 121 -3.80 23.30 14.94
CA ASP A 121 -3.34 24.52 14.23
C ASP A 121 -1.85 24.46 13.85
N ASP A 122 -1.19 23.32 14.11
CA ASP A 122 0.23 23.10 13.83
C ASP A 122 0.42 22.58 12.40
N SER A 123 0.73 23.49 11.47
CA SER A 123 0.99 23.18 10.05
C SER A 123 2.20 22.27 9.82
N THR A 124 2.99 21.93 10.84
CA THR A 124 4.08 20.96 10.71
C THR A 124 3.62 19.51 10.96
N LYS A 125 2.37 19.30 11.36
CA LYS A 125 1.74 17.99 11.54
C LYS A 125 0.89 17.63 10.34
N SER A 126 0.92 16.36 9.93
CA SER A 126 0.06 15.86 8.86
C SER A 126 -1.43 16.06 9.17
N ALA A 127 -1.85 15.87 10.42
CA ALA A 127 -3.24 16.05 10.85
C ALA A 127 -3.81 17.43 10.50
N TYR A 128 -2.98 18.49 10.44
CA TYR A 128 -3.41 19.85 10.05
C TYR A 128 -4.07 19.89 8.66
N TYR A 129 -3.64 19.01 7.74
CA TYR A 129 -4.08 19.01 6.35
C TYR A 129 -5.19 18.00 6.06
N TYR A 130 -5.60 17.20 7.04
CA TYR A 130 -6.63 16.19 6.83
C TYR A 130 -8.02 16.83 6.82
N GLU A 131 -8.78 16.64 5.74
CA GLU A 131 -10.12 17.24 5.56
C GLU A 131 -11.27 16.27 5.80
N GLY A 132 -11.02 15.12 6.44
CA GLY A 132 -12.07 14.14 6.73
C GLY A 132 -12.48 13.28 5.53
N PHE A 133 -11.62 13.15 4.51
CA PHE A 133 -11.89 12.37 3.31
C PHE A 133 -10.69 11.49 2.93
N VAL A 134 -10.94 10.28 2.43
CA VAL A 134 -9.90 9.39 1.89
C VAL A 134 -10.33 8.75 0.55
N PRO A 135 -9.38 8.51 -0.38
CA PRO A 135 -8.01 8.99 -0.32
C PRO A 135 -7.95 10.52 -0.49
N GLN A 136 -7.01 11.16 0.19
CA GLN A 136 -6.72 12.59 0.01
C GLN A 136 -5.22 12.77 -0.21
N THR A 137 -4.86 13.57 -1.20
CA THR A 137 -3.47 13.86 -1.57
C THR A 137 -3.18 15.34 -1.35
N VAL A 138 -2.15 15.64 -0.59
CA VAL A 138 -1.71 17.02 -0.33
C VAL A 138 -0.23 17.15 -0.67
N LEU A 139 0.10 18.00 -1.64
CA LEU A 139 1.48 18.34 -1.99
C LEU A 139 1.84 19.68 -1.36
N ILE A 140 2.92 19.67 -0.60
CA ILE A 140 3.49 20.81 0.11
C ILE A 140 4.89 21.07 -0.46
N ASP A 141 5.17 22.30 -0.87
CA ASP A 141 6.47 22.71 -1.41
C ASP A 141 7.55 22.84 -0.33
N GLN A 142 8.75 23.25 -0.75
CA GLN A 142 9.93 23.43 0.10
C GLN A 142 9.72 24.51 1.17
N GLU A 143 8.87 25.50 0.87
CA GLU A 143 8.52 26.64 1.73
C GLU A 143 7.39 26.33 2.71
N GLY A 144 6.75 25.16 2.60
CA GLY A 144 5.64 24.75 3.45
C GLY A 144 4.27 25.22 2.96
N LYS A 145 4.17 25.71 1.72
CA LYS A 145 2.92 26.10 1.09
C LYS A 145 2.29 24.91 0.37
N VAL A 146 0.96 24.82 0.43
CA VAL A 146 0.19 23.80 -0.27
C VAL A 146 0.09 24.17 -1.74
N VAL A 147 0.59 23.28 -2.62
CA VAL A 147 0.50 23.42 -4.08
C VAL A 147 -0.64 22.59 -4.65
N LEU A 148 -0.93 21.43 -4.04
CA LEU A 148 -2.06 20.59 -4.40
C LEU A 148 -2.77 20.11 -3.14
N ASN A 149 -4.10 20.15 -3.16
CA ASN A 149 -4.95 19.45 -2.20
C ASN A 149 -6.14 18.85 -2.97
N ALA A 150 -6.17 17.53 -3.08
CA ALA A 150 -7.11 16.82 -3.94
C ALA A 150 -7.72 15.62 -3.20
N LYS A 151 -9.02 15.42 -3.41
CA LYS A 151 -9.81 14.32 -2.86
C LYS A 151 -10.07 13.26 -3.92
N GLY A 152 -10.11 12.02 -3.50
CA GLY A 152 -10.42 10.86 -4.33
C GLY A 152 -9.20 10.30 -5.04
N GLN A 153 -9.46 9.38 -5.97
CA GLN A 153 -8.43 8.79 -6.81
C GLN A 153 -7.95 9.83 -7.82
N VAL A 154 -6.82 10.46 -7.52
CA VAL A 154 -6.26 11.50 -8.38
C VAL A 154 -5.45 10.85 -9.50
N ALA A 155 -5.65 11.27 -10.74
CA ALA A 155 -4.84 10.79 -11.86
C ALA A 155 -3.35 11.11 -11.62
N PHE A 156 -2.46 10.21 -12.06
CA PHE A 156 -1.01 10.39 -11.96
C PHE A 156 -0.59 11.76 -12.49
N GLU A 157 -1.17 12.12 -13.64
CA GLU A 157 -0.87 13.31 -14.40
C GLU A 157 -1.07 14.59 -13.60
N LYS A 158 -2.16 14.65 -12.84
CA LYS A 158 -2.51 15.84 -12.06
C LYS A 158 -1.54 16.07 -10.89
N VAL A 159 -1.07 14.99 -10.26
CA VAL A 159 -0.08 15.09 -9.17
C VAL A 159 1.32 15.35 -9.74
N ASP A 160 1.66 14.72 -10.87
CA ASP A 160 2.91 14.96 -11.59
C ASP A 160 3.03 16.41 -12.06
N ASP A 161 1.98 17.02 -12.63
CA ASP A 161 1.99 18.44 -13.02
C ASP A 161 2.26 19.36 -11.83
N ALA A 162 1.67 19.07 -10.66
CA ALA A 162 1.94 19.84 -9.44
C ALA A 162 3.39 19.65 -8.94
N PHE A 163 3.96 18.45 -9.06
CA PHE A 163 5.38 18.24 -8.77
C PHE A 163 6.29 19.01 -9.72
N ARG A 164 5.92 19.13 -11.00
CA ARG A 164 6.70 19.88 -11.98
C ARG A 164 6.70 21.36 -11.67
N GLU A 165 5.61 21.93 -11.17
CA GLU A 165 5.58 23.29 -10.62
C GLU A 165 6.55 23.42 -9.42
N VAL A 166 6.48 22.50 -8.46
CA VAL A 166 7.34 22.50 -7.25
C VAL A 166 8.83 22.39 -7.57
N PHE A 167 9.18 21.70 -8.65
CA PHE A 167 10.57 21.46 -9.05
C PHE A 167 11.02 22.31 -10.25
N ASP A 168 10.21 23.27 -10.70
CA ASP A 168 10.46 24.10 -11.89
C ASP A 168 10.87 23.27 -13.12
N LEU A 169 10.14 22.18 -13.36
CA LEU A 169 10.37 21.28 -14.49
C LEU A 169 9.54 21.73 -15.69
N LEU A 170 10.06 21.54 -16.91
CA LEU A 170 9.33 21.76 -18.16
C LEU A 170 7.96 21.07 -18.13
N PRO A 171 6.92 21.51 -18.85
CA PRO A 171 5.64 20.80 -18.93
C PRO A 171 5.77 19.36 -19.48
N ARG A 172 4.81 18.47 -19.16
CA ARG A 172 4.88 17.06 -19.63
C ARG A 172 4.92 16.95 -21.15
N SER A 173 4.14 17.76 -21.86
CA SER A 173 4.10 17.83 -23.34
C SER A 173 5.45 18.14 -23.97
N GLU A 174 6.37 18.73 -23.21
CA GLU A 174 7.70 19.13 -23.65
C GLU A 174 8.80 18.20 -23.12
N SER A 175 8.46 17.19 -22.31
CA SER A 175 9.41 16.21 -21.80
C SER A 175 9.39 14.89 -22.55
N VAL A 176 10.56 14.25 -22.66
CA VAL A 176 10.68 12.91 -23.22
C VAL A 176 9.96 11.92 -22.32
N GLU A 177 8.96 11.23 -22.86
CA GLU A 177 8.18 10.23 -22.15
C GLU A 177 9.05 9.00 -21.84
N LEU A 178 9.45 8.84 -20.58
CA LEU A 178 10.19 7.66 -20.12
C LEU A 178 9.22 6.48 -19.97
N LYS A 179 9.05 5.69 -21.03
CA LYS A 179 8.29 4.43 -20.97
C LYS A 179 9.02 3.41 -20.10
N ARG A 180 8.47 3.11 -18.92
CA ARG A 180 8.92 1.99 -18.07
C ARG A 180 8.39 0.66 -18.62
N ARG A 181 9.19 -0.42 -18.48
CA ARG A 181 8.68 -1.80 -18.57
C ARG A 181 7.81 -2.07 -17.32
N MET A 182 6.57 -2.51 -17.50
CA MET A 182 5.74 -2.98 -16.39
C MET A 182 6.31 -4.30 -15.86
N VAL A 183 6.62 -4.36 -14.56
CA VAL A 183 7.27 -5.54 -13.93
C VAL A 183 6.35 -6.25 -12.93
N ASN A 184 5.04 -5.97 -12.92
CA ASN A 184 4.10 -6.63 -12.00
C ASN A 184 2.75 -6.89 -12.66
N GLU A 185 2.25 -8.12 -12.59
CA GLU A 185 0.97 -8.55 -13.15
C GLU A 185 -0.22 -7.74 -12.61
N VAL A 186 -0.18 -7.37 -11.32
CA VAL A 186 -1.21 -6.52 -10.68
C VAL A 186 -1.32 -5.13 -11.32
N ASN A 187 -0.21 -4.58 -11.83
CA ASN A 187 -0.23 -3.26 -12.48
C ASN A 187 -0.70 -3.34 -13.93
N VAL A 188 -0.62 -4.50 -14.58
CA VAL A 188 -1.06 -4.70 -15.96
C VAL A 188 -2.57 -4.70 -16.06
N GLU A 189 -3.25 -5.39 -15.13
CA GLU A 189 -4.72 -5.50 -15.09
C GLU A 189 -5.43 -4.16 -14.82
N LEU A 190 -4.74 -3.17 -14.24
CA LEU A 190 -5.30 -1.84 -13.92
C LEU A 190 -5.08 -0.79 -15.01
N SER A 191 -4.29 -1.12 -16.03
CA SER A 191 -3.92 -0.20 -17.12
C SER A 191 -4.72 -0.40 -18.42
N ASN A 192 -5.67 -1.35 -18.41
CA ASN A 192 -6.57 -1.65 -19.53
C ASN A 192 -7.98 -1.09 -19.32
#